data_AF-A0A8T2JTT6-F1
#
_entry.id   AF-A0A8T2JTT6-F1
#
_cell.length_a   1.000
_cell.length_b   1.000
_cell.length_c   1.000
_cell.angle_alpha   90.00
_cell.angle_beta   90.00
_cell.angle_gamma   90.00
#
_symmetry.space_group_name_H-M   'P 1'
#
loop_
_entity.id
_entity.type
_entity.pdbx_description
1 polymer ?
#
loop_
_entity_poly.entity_id
_entity_poly.type
_entity_poly.pdbx_seq_one_letter_code
_entity_poly.pdbx_strand_id
1 'polypeptide(L)'
;MTTLYRNSLKKLISPICMLITYSDVNIYCIQSHCHFNGLLLSHLQPFSRNLCKSCAVVSSSGQMLGSGLGTRIDQAECIIRMNTAPTLGYETDVGSRSTVRVVSHTSVPLLLRNQTYFFEQSQETVYVIWGPRRQMDLNSGITYRVLFHAKGKFPQVQIYTLTQDMMAYCDQVFQNETGKNRAMSGTFLSTGWFTMILAMELCEEIAVYGMVSENYCR
;
A
#
# COMPACT_ATOMS: atom_id res chain seq x y z
N MET A 1 13.11 -10.22 -7.76
CA MET A 1 12.43 -9.97 -9.04
C MET A 1 11.81 -8.57 -8.97
N THR A 2 12.04 -7.71 -9.97
CA THR A 2 11.54 -6.32 -9.98
C THR A 2 10.66 -6.13 -11.20
N THR A 3 9.45 -5.60 -11.01
CA THR A 3 8.50 -5.32 -12.10
C THR A 3 8.28 -3.82 -12.21
N LEU A 4 8.39 -3.27 -13.43
CA LEU A 4 8.21 -1.84 -13.70
C LEU A 4 6.82 -1.55 -14.28
N TYR A 5 6.08 -0.70 -13.57
CA TYR A 5 4.80 -0.17 -13.96
C TYR A 5 4.94 1.30 -14.34
N ARG A 6 4.14 1.74 -15.31
CA ARG A 6 4.03 3.14 -15.71
C ARG A 6 2.57 3.53 -15.57
N ASN A 7 2.30 4.74 -15.09
CA ASN A 7 0.98 5.18 -14.64
C ASN A 7 -0.11 5.03 -15.72
N SER A 8 -0.75 3.86 -15.74
CA SER A 8 -1.85 3.51 -16.62
C SER A 8 -2.67 2.43 -15.93
N LEU A 9 -3.95 2.72 -15.67
CA LEU A 9 -4.86 1.75 -15.04
C LEU A 9 -4.96 0.44 -15.82
N LYS A 10 -4.66 0.47 -17.13
CA LYS A 10 -4.57 -0.72 -17.99
C LYS A 10 -3.53 -1.75 -17.51
N LYS A 11 -2.64 -1.41 -16.58
CA LYS A 11 -1.67 -2.32 -15.98
C LYS A 11 -2.08 -2.88 -14.60
N LEU A 12 -3.25 -2.52 -14.04
CA LEU A 12 -3.75 -3.08 -12.76
C LEU A 12 -4.05 -4.58 -12.82
N ILE A 13 -4.30 -5.13 -14.02
CA ILE A 13 -4.57 -6.56 -14.23
C ILE A 13 -3.40 -7.44 -13.74
N SER A 14 -2.17 -6.97 -13.88
CA SER A 14 -0.96 -7.67 -13.45
C SER A 14 -0.80 -7.79 -11.91
N PRO A 15 -0.89 -6.70 -11.12
CA PRO A 15 -0.82 -6.75 -9.66
C PRO A 15 -2.05 -7.38 -9.00
N ILE A 16 -3.18 -7.48 -9.69
CA ILE A 16 -4.38 -8.20 -9.19
C ILE A 16 -4.12 -9.68 -9.00
N CYS A 17 -3.36 -10.29 -9.91
CA CYS A 17 -2.93 -11.68 -9.78
C CYS A 17 -1.96 -11.85 -8.58
N MET A 18 -1.17 -10.81 -8.26
CA MET A 18 -0.16 -10.82 -7.19
C MET A 18 -0.73 -10.66 -5.78
N LEU A 19 -1.96 -10.15 -5.63
CA LEU A 19 -2.52 -9.74 -4.34
C LEU A 19 -3.47 -10.77 -3.70
N ILE A 20 -3.68 -11.89 -4.39
CA ILE A 20 -4.57 -13.00 -4.00
C ILE A 20 -3.76 -14.21 -3.46
N THR A 21 -2.46 -14.09 -3.21
CA THR A 21 -1.69 -15.18 -2.58
C THR A 21 -1.82 -15.16 -1.04
N TYR A 22 -3.04 -15.21 -0.52
CA TYR A 22 -3.36 -15.75 0.81
C TYR A 22 -4.86 -16.06 0.81
N SER A 23 -5.19 -17.36 0.76
CA SER A 23 -6.51 -18.02 0.62
C SER A 23 -6.87 -18.39 -0.83
N ASP A 24 -6.90 -19.69 -1.09
CA ASP A 24 -7.12 -20.39 -2.37
C ASP A 24 -8.19 -19.79 -3.30
N VAL A 25 -7.80 -19.18 -4.44
CA VAL A 25 -8.66 -19.10 -5.64
C VAL A 25 -7.82 -19.03 -6.94
N ASN A 26 -7.87 -20.07 -7.77
CA ASN A 26 -7.34 -20.10 -9.15
C ASN A 26 -8.15 -19.16 -10.07
N ILE A 27 -7.53 -18.21 -10.79
CA ILE A 27 -8.14 -17.50 -11.94
C ILE A 27 -7.10 -17.12 -13.01
N TYR A 28 -7.44 -17.39 -14.27
CA TYR A 28 -6.72 -17.07 -15.51
C TYR A 28 -7.17 -15.72 -16.14
N CYS A 29 -6.28 -15.05 -16.87
CA CYS A 29 -6.43 -13.70 -17.45
C CYS A 29 -6.97 -13.67 -18.89
N ILE A 30 -7.81 -12.67 -19.23
CA ILE A 30 -8.06 -12.21 -20.61
C ILE A 30 -8.15 -10.65 -20.64
N GLN A 31 -7.44 -10.03 -21.60
CA GLN A 31 -7.35 -8.60 -21.97
C GLN A 31 -8.73 -7.94 -22.30
N SER A 32 -9.00 -6.62 -22.28
CA SER A 32 -8.17 -5.41 -22.46
C SER A 32 -8.97 -4.09 -22.23
N HIS A 33 -8.27 -3.07 -21.70
CA HIS A 33 -8.47 -1.59 -21.83
C HIS A 33 -9.62 -0.85 -21.11
N CYS A 34 -9.26 0.13 -20.25
CA CYS A 34 -10.13 1.28 -19.95
C CYS A 34 -9.39 2.57 -19.52
N HIS A 35 -10.00 3.72 -19.83
CA HIS A 35 -9.59 5.11 -19.54
C HIS A 35 -10.22 5.59 -18.21
N PHE A 36 -9.56 6.49 -17.47
CA PHE A 36 -10.11 7.14 -16.27
C PHE A 36 -10.12 8.66 -16.41
N ASN A 37 -11.31 9.24 -16.25
CA ASN A 37 -11.48 10.67 -15.98
C ASN A 37 -11.60 10.87 -14.47
N GLY A 38 -10.89 11.88 -13.96
CA GLY A 38 -10.74 12.14 -12.54
C GLY A 38 -11.95 12.80 -11.90
N LEU A 39 -12.17 12.46 -10.62
CA LEU A 39 -12.87 13.26 -9.62
C LEU A 39 -12.75 12.57 -8.25
N LEU A 40 -11.58 12.61 -7.60
CA LEU A 40 -11.45 12.13 -6.21
C LEU A 40 -10.21 12.69 -5.48
N LEU A 41 -10.08 14.02 -5.39
CA LEU A 41 -8.90 14.67 -4.79
C LEU A 41 -9.20 15.72 -3.72
N SER A 42 -10.45 15.90 -3.30
CA SER A 42 -10.80 16.96 -2.33
C SER A 42 -10.48 16.62 -0.86
N HIS A 43 -10.18 15.35 -0.51
CA HIS A 43 -9.88 14.95 0.87
C HIS A 43 -8.46 14.41 1.11
N LEU A 44 -7.59 14.43 0.09
CA LEU A 44 -6.15 14.12 0.19
C LEU A 44 -5.33 15.39 -0.12
N GLN A 45 -5.55 16.49 0.61
CA GLN A 45 -4.77 17.72 0.41
C GLN A 45 -3.23 17.60 0.57
N PRO A 46 -2.60 16.56 1.16
CA PRO A 46 -1.15 16.40 1.11
C PRO A 46 -0.64 15.67 -0.15
N PHE A 47 -1.52 15.01 -0.90
CA PHE A 47 -1.15 14.16 -2.03
C PHE A 47 -1.71 14.74 -3.31
N SER A 48 -1.06 15.81 -3.81
CA SER A 48 -1.25 16.23 -5.20
C SER A 48 -0.90 15.08 -6.14
N ARG A 49 -1.64 14.93 -7.25
CA ARG A 49 -1.24 14.02 -8.33
C ARG A 49 0.23 14.22 -8.68
N ASN A 50 0.96 13.13 -8.86
CA ASN A 50 2.39 13.10 -9.20
C ASN A 50 3.29 13.77 -8.15
N LEU A 51 3.09 13.47 -6.86
CA LEU A 51 4.03 13.86 -5.81
C LEU A 51 5.45 13.33 -6.08
N CYS A 52 5.55 12.18 -6.75
CA CYS A 52 6.82 11.50 -7.02
C CYS A 52 6.90 11.09 -8.49
N LYS A 53 8.03 11.35 -9.16
CA LYS A 53 8.28 10.84 -10.51
C LYS A 53 8.56 9.34 -10.49
N SER A 54 9.34 8.88 -9.52
CA SER A 54 9.70 7.47 -9.37
C SER A 54 9.38 6.93 -7.99
N CYS A 55 8.69 5.79 -7.96
CA CYS A 55 8.33 5.10 -6.73
C CYS A 55 8.88 3.68 -6.68
N ALA A 56 9.35 3.27 -5.51
CA ALA A 56 9.60 1.88 -5.19
C ALA A 56 8.51 1.37 -4.23
N VAL A 57 7.67 0.44 -4.69
CA VAL A 57 6.74 -0.31 -3.84
C VAL A 57 7.45 -1.57 -3.36
N VAL A 58 7.72 -1.67 -2.07
CA VAL A 58 8.44 -2.79 -1.46
C VAL A 58 7.48 -3.61 -0.62
N SER A 59 7.20 -4.83 -1.08
CA SER A 59 6.40 -5.79 -0.32
C SER A 59 7.22 -6.44 0.81
N SER A 60 6.52 -7.11 1.73
CA SER A 60 7.13 -7.80 2.88
C SER A 60 7.50 -9.27 2.58
N SER A 61 7.69 -9.63 1.32
CA SER A 61 7.96 -11.01 0.92
C SER A 61 9.36 -11.46 1.34
N GLY A 62 9.47 -12.71 1.81
CA GLY A 62 10.75 -13.33 2.14
C GLY A 62 11.70 -13.45 0.94
N GLN A 63 11.20 -13.36 -0.29
CA GLN A 63 12.02 -13.31 -1.52
C GLN A 63 12.95 -12.10 -1.59
N MET A 64 12.75 -11.10 -0.73
CA MET A 64 13.64 -9.96 -0.62
C MET A 64 14.96 -10.32 0.08
N LEU A 65 14.98 -11.34 0.94
CA LEU A 65 16.18 -11.72 1.69
C LEU A 65 17.29 -12.22 0.77
N GLY A 66 18.50 -11.69 0.93
CA GLY A 66 19.66 -11.98 0.09
C GLY A 66 19.57 -11.40 -1.32
N SER A 67 18.62 -10.49 -1.60
CA SER A 67 18.45 -9.90 -2.93
C SER A 67 19.48 -8.82 -3.26
N GLY A 68 20.09 -8.18 -2.25
CA GLY A 68 21.04 -7.08 -2.46
C GLY A 68 20.45 -5.85 -3.16
N LEU A 69 19.12 -5.71 -3.16
CA LEU A 69 18.41 -4.66 -3.91
C LEU A 69 18.30 -3.32 -3.15
N GLY A 70 18.81 -3.24 -1.92
CA GLY A 70 18.56 -2.11 -1.03
C GLY A 70 19.03 -0.77 -1.60
N THR A 71 20.24 -0.71 -2.16
CA THR A 71 20.76 0.52 -2.80
C THR A 71 19.91 0.95 -3.98
N ARG A 72 19.38 0.00 -4.77
CA ARG A 72 18.52 0.30 -5.92
C ARG A 72 17.13 0.79 -5.48
N ILE A 73 16.59 0.24 -4.40
CA ILE A 73 15.32 0.71 -3.80
C ILE A 73 15.49 2.15 -3.31
N ASP A 74 16.58 2.43 -2.60
CA ASP A 74 16.85 3.73 -1.99
C ASP A 74 17.14 4.84 -3.03
N GLN A 75 17.30 4.51 -4.32
CA GLN A 75 17.39 5.48 -5.43
C GLN A 75 16.03 6.06 -5.85
N ALA A 76 14.91 5.42 -5.47
CA ALA A 76 13.60 5.96 -5.79
C ALA A 76 13.34 7.26 -5.03
N GLU A 77 12.60 8.17 -5.66
CA GLU A 77 12.19 9.43 -5.04
C GLU A 77 11.28 9.15 -3.84
N CYS A 78 10.30 8.27 -4.04
CA CYS A 78 9.40 7.81 -2.99
C CYS A 78 9.46 6.30 -2.79
N ILE A 79 9.50 5.87 -1.53
CA ILE A 79 9.54 4.45 -1.18
C ILE A 79 8.30 4.14 -0.36
N ILE A 80 7.45 3.27 -0.90
CA ILE A 80 6.17 2.88 -0.33
C ILE A 80 6.31 1.47 0.24
N ARG A 81 6.14 1.35 1.56
CA ARG A 81 6.21 0.08 2.30
C ARG A 81 4.85 -0.28 2.90
N MET A 82 4.71 -1.52 3.33
CA MET A 82 3.46 -2.06 3.85
C MET A 82 3.58 -2.47 5.32
N ASN A 83 2.55 -2.15 6.10
CA ASN A 83 2.39 -2.53 7.49
C ASN A 83 3.66 -2.23 8.32
N THR A 84 4.14 -3.22 9.07
CA THR A 84 5.29 -3.13 9.97
C THR A 84 6.54 -3.80 9.40
N ALA A 85 6.68 -3.88 8.06
CA ALA A 85 7.88 -4.44 7.44
C ALA A 85 9.13 -3.66 7.89
N PRO A 86 10.11 -4.33 8.54
CA PRO A 86 11.30 -3.66 9.04
C PRO A 86 12.27 -3.36 7.89
N THR A 87 13.01 -2.27 8.04
CA THR A 87 14.24 -2.01 7.27
C THR A 87 15.49 -2.29 8.08
N LEU A 88 15.43 -2.07 9.40
CA LEU A 88 16.55 -2.27 10.30
C LEU A 88 17.01 -3.73 10.31
N GLY A 89 18.29 -3.96 10.00
CA GLY A 89 18.89 -5.28 9.88
C GLY A 89 18.67 -5.96 8.51
N TYR A 90 17.99 -5.30 7.58
CA TYR A 90 17.70 -5.79 6.23
C TYR A 90 18.07 -4.77 5.14
N GLU A 91 18.81 -3.73 5.48
CA GLU A 91 19.06 -2.56 4.63
C GLU A 91 19.70 -2.94 3.29
N THR A 92 20.60 -3.92 3.30
CA THR A 92 21.26 -4.46 2.09
C THR A 92 20.25 -4.97 1.07
N ASP A 93 19.14 -5.54 1.54
CA ASP A 93 18.14 -6.19 0.72
C ASP A 93 16.96 -5.29 0.38
N VAL A 94 16.46 -4.55 1.38
CA VAL A 94 15.21 -3.80 1.25
C VAL A 94 15.40 -2.30 1.30
N GLY A 95 16.61 -1.80 1.50
CA GLY A 95 16.91 -0.38 1.63
C GLY A 95 16.60 0.14 3.04
N SER A 96 17.06 1.35 3.33
CA SER A 96 16.96 2.00 4.63
C SER A 96 15.81 3.02 4.72
N ARG A 97 15.43 3.61 3.58
CA ARG A 97 14.48 4.73 3.51
C ARG A 97 13.03 4.27 3.45
N SER A 98 12.12 5.09 3.96
CA SER A 98 10.66 4.90 3.87
C SER A 98 9.95 6.25 3.77
N THR A 99 9.28 6.52 2.65
CA THR A 99 8.52 7.76 2.44
C THR A 99 7.08 7.58 2.89
N VAL A 100 6.44 6.49 2.47
CA VAL A 100 5.04 6.18 2.80
C VAL A 100 4.93 4.77 3.35
N ARG A 101 4.13 4.58 4.39
CA ARG A 101 3.74 3.27 4.92
C ARG A 101 2.22 3.11 4.88
N VAL A 102 1.75 2.16 4.07
CA VAL A 102 0.33 1.78 4.03
C VAL A 102 0.09 0.67 5.04
N VAL A 103 -0.79 0.87 6.01
CA VAL A 103 -0.92 -0.01 7.18
C VAL A 103 -2.38 -0.44 7.35
N SER A 104 -2.61 -1.75 7.50
CA SER A 104 -3.92 -2.26 7.90
C SER A 104 -4.22 -1.91 9.35
N HIS A 105 -5.47 -1.64 9.67
CA HIS A 105 -5.95 -1.47 11.04
C HIS A 105 -5.53 -2.62 11.98
N THR A 106 -5.42 -3.85 11.47
CA THR A 106 -4.96 -5.03 12.23
C THR A 106 -3.47 -4.95 12.60
N SER A 107 -2.66 -4.22 11.83
CA SER A 107 -1.23 -4.01 12.10
C SER A 107 -0.94 -2.80 12.98
N VAL A 108 -1.94 -1.95 13.26
CA VAL A 108 -1.78 -0.76 14.12
C VAL A 108 -1.26 -1.13 15.53
N PRO A 109 -1.76 -2.16 16.23
CA PRO A 109 -1.20 -2.54 17.53
C PRO A 109 0.31 -2.84 17.48
N LEU A 110 0.77 -3.49 16.40
CA LEU A 110 2.19 -3.81 16.20
C LEU A 110 3.03 -2.56 15.89
N LEU A 111 2.47 -1.65 15.07
CA LEU A 111 3.08 -0.36 14.76
C LEU A 111 3.34 0.44 16.06
N LEU A 112 2.34 0.50 16.94
CA LEU A 112 2.41 1.25 18.20
C LEU A 112 3.31 0.60 19.25
N ARG A 113 3.38 -0.74 19.27
CA ARG A 113 4.31 -1.46 20.14
C ARG A 113 5.76 -1.07 19.87
N ASN A 114 6.10 -0.72 18.62
CA ASN A 114 7.43 -0.26 18.22
C ASN A 114 7.43 1.24 17.83
N GLN A 115 6.78 2.07 18.64
CA GLN A 115 6.68 3.52 18.40
C GLN A 115 8.04 4.21 18.25
N THR A 116 9.11 3.75 18.91
CA THR A 116 10.43 4.37 18.77
C THR A 116 10.95 4.23 17.34
N TYR A 117 10.85 3.04 16.75
CA TYR A 117 11.26 2.84 15.36
C TYR A 117 10.34 3.57 14.36
N PHE A 118 9.03 3.44 14.52
CA PHE A 118 8.08 3.98 13.53
C PHE A 118 7.81 5.48 13.69
N PHE A 119 7.84 6.04 14.90
CA PHE A 119 7.40 7.43 15.14
C PHE A 119 8.52 8.35 15.62
N GLU A 120 9.55 7.84 16.30
CA GLU A 120 10.67 8.67 16.75
C GLU A 120 11.82 8.68 15.74
N GLN A 121 12.18 7.51 15.20
CA GLN A 121 13.25 7.36 14.22
C GLN A 121 12.78 7.61 12.77
N SER A 122 11.50 7.35 12.48
CA SER A 122 10.91 7.50 11.13
C SER A 122 9.89 8.64 11.06
N GLN A 123 10.23 9.81 11.63
CA GLN A 123 9.30 10.96 11.75
C GLN A 123 8.80 11.51 10.41
N GLU A 124 9.63 11.41 9.38
CA GLU A 124 9.32 11.90 8.04
C GLU A 124 8.41 10.94 7.26
N THR A 125 8.24 9.70 7.73
CA THR A 125 7.38 8.72 7.06
C THR A 125 5.91 9.10 7.22
N VAL A 126 5.19 9.11 6.10
CA VAL A 126 3.75 9.29 6.07
C VAL A 126 3.05 7.95 6.24
N TYR A 127 2.18 7.84 7.23
CA TYR A 127 1.40 6.64 7.52
C TYR A 127 -0.01 6.78 6.95
N VAL A 128 -0.40 5.85 6.09
CA VAL A 128 -1.77 5.76 5.53
C VAL A 128 -2.44 4.51 6.07
N ILE A 129 -3.41 4.68 6.96
CA ILE A 129 -4.08 3.58 7.65
C ILE A 129 -5.40 3.25 6.95
N TRP A 130 -5.63 1.97 6.66
CA TRP A 130 -6.90 1.50 6.10
C TRP A 130 -7.56 0.47 7.01
N GLY A 131 -8.90 0.40 6.97
CA GLY A 131 -9.63 -0.56 7.79
C GLY A 131 -11.14 -0.47 7.61
N PRO A 132 -11.89 -1.45 8.15
CA PRO A 132 -13.34 -1.47 8.07
C PRO A 132 -13.95 -0.31 8.86
N ARG A 133 -15.12 0.16 8.41
CA ARG A 133 -15.88 1.26 9.04
C ARG A 133 -15.94 1.14 10.56
N ARG A 134 -16.28 -0.03 11.09
CA ARG A 134 -16.42 -0.26 12.53
C ARG A 134 -15.14 0.04 13.34
N GLN A 135 -13.97 -0.14 12.75
CA GLN A 135 -12.67 0.10 13.41
C GLN A 135 -12.17 1.54 13.22
N MET A 136 -12.50 2.14 12.07
CA MET A 136 -12.02 3.45 11.65
C MET A 136 -13.05 4.58 11.87
N ASP A 137 -14.21 4.27 12.44
CA ASP A 137 -15.25 5.25 12.77
C ASP A 137 -14.74 6.32 13.73
N LEU A 138 -15.04 7.59 13.44
CA LEU A 138 -14.51 8.73 14.18
C LEU A 138 -14.97 8.76 15.65
N ASN A 139 -16.17 8.24 15.92
CA ASN A 139 -16.80 8.32 17.25
C ASN A 139 -16.58 7.03 18.06
N SER A 140 -16.61 5.88 17.41
CA SER A 140 -16.64 4.57 18.06
C SER A 140 -15.48 3.64 17.69
N GLY A 141 -14.72 3.98 16.64
CA GLY A 141 -13.65 3.16 16.10
C GLY A 141 -12.49 2.99 17.08
N ILE A 142 -12.19 1.75 17.45
CA ILE A 142 -11.08 1.44 18.37
C ILE A 142 -9.75 1.85 17.72
N THR A 143 -9.52 1.46 16.47
CA THR A 143 -8.30 1.85 15.74
C THR A 143 -8.19 3.36 15.59
N TYR A 144 -9.28 4.05 15.21
CA TYR A 144 -9.27 5.51 15.09
C TYR A 144 -8.87 6.20 16.40
N ARG A 145 -9.50 5.83 17.53
CA ARG A 145 -9.20 6.40 18.85
C ARG A 145 -7.73 6.23 19.23
N VAL A 146 -7.16 5.05 19.00
CA VAL A 146 -5.76 4.80 19.33
C VAL A 146 -4.82 5.60 18.43
N LEU A 147 -5.11 5.72 17.13
CA LEU A 147 -4.35 6.58 16.22
C LEU A 147 -4.43 8.06 16.61
N PHE A 148 -5.60 8.52 17.06
CA PHE A 148 -5.80 9.88 17.56
C PHE A 148 -4.91 10.16 18.78
N HIS A 149 -4.86 9.23 19.74
CA HIS A 149 -3.93 9.33 20.88
C HIS A 149 -2.45 9.31 20.44
N ALA A 150 -2.09 8.45 19.49
CA ALA A 150 -0.74 8.42 18.95
C ALA A 150 -0.34 9.75 18.28
N LYS A 151 -1.24 10.36 17.50
CA LYS A 151 -1.01 11.67 16.87
C LYS A 151 -0.86 12.79 17.91
N GLY A 152 -1.61 12.73 19.02
CA GLY A 152 -1.42 13.66 20.14
C GLY A 152 -0.06 13.52 20.83
N LYS A 153 0.45 12.28 20.95
CA LYS A 153 1.77 12.00 21.53
C LYS A 153 2.93 12.32 20.58
N PHE A 154 2.74 12.12 19.27
CA PHE A 154 3.75 12.32 18.23
C PHE A 154 3.24 13.32 17.17
N PRO A 155 3.16 14.61 17.50
CA PRO A 155 2.55 15.62 16.65
C PRO A 155 3.25 15.80 15.29
N GLN A 156 4.54 15.50 15.20
CA GLN A 156 5.34 15.54 13.97
C GLN A 156 4.99 14.42 12.99
N VAL A 157 4.48 13.29 13.47
CA VAL A 157 4.21 12.11 12.62
C VAL A 157 2.97 12.36 11.77
N GLN A 158 3.08 12.12 10.48
CA GLN A 158 1.98 12.30 9.55
C GLN A 158 1.15 11.00 9.48
N ILE A 159 -0.07 11.03 10.04
CA ILE A 159 -0.99 9.88 10.05
C ILE A 159 -2.27 10.28 9.33
N TYR A 160 -2.60 9.54 8.28
CA TYR A 160 -3.82 9.67 7.50
C TYR A 160 -4.60 8.37 7.53
N THR A 161 -5.90 8.45 7.28
CA THR A 161 -6.78 7.27 7.20
C THR A 161 -7.51 7.27 5.86
N LEU A 162 -7.70 6.09 5.26
CA LEU A 162 -8.55 5.97 4.09
C LEU A 162 -10.01 6.20 4.47
N THR A 163 -10.68 7.04 3.70
CA THR A 163 -12.11 7.31 3.86
C THR A 163 -12.94 6.11 3.42
N GLN A 164 -14.20 6.06 3.85
CA GLN A 164 -15.12 4.99 3.41
C GLN A 164 -15.37 5.06 1.89
N ASP A 165 -15.38 6.24 1.30
CA ASP A 165 -15.52 6.41 -0.15
C ASP A 165 -14.31 5.83 -0.89
N MET A 166 -13.10 6.05 -0.37
CA MET A 166 -11.88 5.47 -0.95
C MET A 166 -11.85 3.94 -0.80
N MET A 167 -12.34 3.41 0.33
CA MET A 167 -12.51 1.97 0.53
C MET A 167 -13.49 1.38 -0.50
N ALA A 168 -14.64 2.03 -0.71
CA ALA A 168 -15.63 1.60 -1.70
C ALA A 168 -15.10 1.70 -3.14
N TYR A 169 -14.33 2.75 -3.45
CA TYR A 169 -13.64 2.88 -4.72
C TYR A 169 -12.66 1.72 -4.96
N CYS A 170 -11.84 1.37 -3.97
CA CYS A 170 -10.91 0.24 -4.08
C CYS A 170 -11.65 -1.10 -4.30
N ASP A 171 -12.80 -1.29 -3.64
CA ASP A 171 -13.67 -2.46 -3.84
C ASP A 171 -14.27 -2.47 -5.27
N GLN A 172 -14.69 -1.32 -5.78
CA GLN A 172 -15.23 -1.18 -7.14
C GLN A 172 -14.16 -1.48 -8.19
N VAL A 173 -12.96 -0.92 -8.05
CA VAL A 173 -11.83 -1.21 -8.95
C VAL A 173 -11.52 -2.70 -8.91
N PHE A 174 -11.49 -3.32 -7.72
CA PHE A 174 -11.24 -4.75 -7.60
C PHE A 174 -12.30 -5.56 -8.34
N GLN A 175 -13.59 -5.24 -8.14
CA GLN A 175 -14.68 -5.93 -8.82
C GLN A 175 -14.64 -5.75 -10.33
N ASN A 176 -14.38 -4.54 -10.81
CA ASN A 176 -14.31 -4.25 -12.24
C ASN A 176 -13.17 -5.01 -12.91
N GLU A 177 -12.03 -5.12 -12.24
CA GLU A 177 -10.85 -5.76 -12.81
C GLU A 177 -10.85 -7.29 -12.65
N THR A 178 -11.53 -7.83 -11.63
CA THR A 178 -11.56 -9.29 -11.37
C THR A 178 -12.87 -9.97 -11.75
N GLY A 179 -13.93 -9.20 -11.98
CA GLY A 179 -15.31 -9.71 -12.03
C GLY A 179 -15.82 -10.25 -10.69
N LYS A 180 -15.03 -10.19 -9.61
CA LYS A 180 -15.39 -10.72 -8.29
C LYS A 180 -15.85 -9.62 -7.36
N ASN A 181 -16.99 -9.85 -6.72
CA ASN A 181 -17.43 -8.96 -5.66
C ASN A 181 -16.72 -9.32 -4.34
N ARG A 182 -16.06 -8.34 -3.72
CA ARG A 182 -15.35 -8.47 -2.44
C ARG A 182 -16.26 -8.85 -1.27
N ALA A 183 -17.53 -8.45 -1.28
CA ALA A 183 -18.48 -8.87 -0.26
C ALA A 183 -18.82 -10.37 -0.39
N MET A 184 -18.83 -10.90 -1.62
CA MET A 184 -19.06 -12.33 -1.87
C MET A 184 -17.86 -13.20 -1.50
N SER A 185 -16.63 -12.67 -1.50
CA SER A 185 -15.44 -13.45 -1.11
C SER A 185 -15.30 -13.65 0.39
N GLY A 186 -16.06 -12.92 1.22
CA GLY A 186 -15.98 -13.00 2.69
C GLY A 186 -14.68 -12.45 3.28
N THR A 187 -13.79 -11.87 2.46
CA THR A 187 -12.46 -11.40 2.85
C THR A 187 -12.29 -9.91 2.58
N PHE A 188 -11.23 -9.31 3.15
CA PHE A 188 -10.79 -7.95 2.80
C PHE A 188 -9.72 -8.01 1.71
N LEU A 189 -9.63 -6.95 0.92
CA LEU A 189 -8.50 -6.75 0.02
C LEU A 189 -7.20 -6.62 0.82
N SER A 190 -6.09 -7.07 0.25
CA SER A 190 -4.80 -7.04 0.95
C SER A 190 -4.23 -5.62 1.03
N THR A 191 -3.36 -5.35 2.01
CA THR A 191 -2.66 -4.05 2.11
C THR A 191 -1.94 -3.70 0.80
N GLY A 192 -1.44 -4.71 0.07
CA GLY A 192 -0.79 -4.47 -1.20
C GLY A 192 -1.73 -3.93 -2.28
N TRP A 193 -3.03 -4.25 -2.23
CA TRP A 193 -4.03 -3.68 -3.14
C TRP A 193 -4.19 -2.19 -2.91
N PHE A 194 -4.46 -1.79 -1.67
CA PHE A 194 -4.54 -0.38 -1.29
C PHE A 194 -3.24 0.36 -1.59
N THR A 195 -2.09 -0.30 -1.41
CA THR A 195 -0.79 0.28 -1.73
C THR A 195 -0.59 0.50 -3.21
N MET A 196 -0.99 -0.44 -4.05
CA MET A 196 -0.88 -0.31 -5.50
C MET A 196 -1.77 0.80 -6.03
N ILE A 197 -3.03 0.85 -5.58
CA ILE A 197 -3.97 1.94 -5.92
C ILE A 197 -3.39 3.29 -5.50
N LEU A 198 -2.85 3.39 -4.27
CA LEU A 198 -2.20 4.61 -3.81
C LEU A 198 -0.98 4.97 -4.67
N ALA A 199 -0.10 4.01 -4.97
CA ALA A 199 1.08 4.24 -5.80
C ALA A 199 0.70 4.78 -7.18
N MET A 200 -0.39 4.31 -7.78
CA MET A 200 -0.87 4.80 -9.08
C MET A 200 -1.39 6.24 -9.03
N GLU A 201 -1.94 6.69 -7.90
CA GLU A 201 -2.33 8.10 -7.74
C GLU A 201 -1.12 9.01 -7.45
N LEU A 202 -0.08 8.48 -6.80
CA LEU A 202 1.08 9.26 -6.35
C LEU A 202 2.23 9.35 -7.34
N CYS A 203 2.42 8.35 -8.20
CA CYS A 203 3.71 8.09 -8.84
C CYS A 203 3.62 7.99 -10.37
N GLU A 204 4.49 8.67 -11.12
CA GLU A 204 4.52 8.51 -12.59
C GLU A 204 5.06 7.13 -13.02
N GLU A 205 6.11 6.67 -12.36
CA GLU A 205 6.74 5.36 -12.59
C GLU A 205 6.84 4.57 -11.27
N ILE A 206 6.49 3.29 -11.30
CA ILE A 206 6.41 2.44 -10.11
C ILE A 206 7.24 1.17 -10.33
N ALA A 207 8.29 1.00 -9.56
CA ALA A 207 9.06 -0.24 -9.46
C ALA A 207 8.55 -1.07 -8.28
N VAL A 208 8.14 -2.30 -8.53
CA VAL A 208 7.60 -3.21 -7.51
C VAL A 208 8.62 -4.28 -7.16
N TYR A 209 8.87 -4.46 -5.86
CA TYR A 209 9.84 -5.38 -5.30
C TYR A 209 9.19 -6.40 -4.36
N GLY A 210 9.60 -7.66 -4.50
CA GLY A 210 9.16 -8.77 -3.66
C GLY A 210 7.73 -9.27 -3.94
N MET A 211 7.02 -8.69 -4.91
CA MET A 211 5.80 -9.28 -5.42
C MET A 211 6.11 -10.35 -6.46
N VAL A 212 5.22 -11.33 -6.55
CA VAL A 212 5.30 -12.43 -7.52
C VAL A 212 5.32 -11.86 -8.94
N SER A 213 6.19 -12.38 -9.81
CA SER A 213 6.24 -11.88 -11.19
C SER A 213 5.02 -12.31 -12.02
N GLU A 214 4.71 -11.53 -13.05
CA GLU A 214 3.68 -11.87 -14.06
C GLU A 214 3.84 -13.27 -14.67
N ASN A 215 5.09 -13.73 -14.80
CA ASN A 215 5.40 -15.04 -15.39
C ASN A 215 5.14 -16.22 -14.45
N TYR A 216 4.84 -15.98 -13.17
CA TYR A 216 4.59 -17.05 -12.21
C TYR A 216 3.21 -17.69 -12.37
N CYS A 217 2.25 -16.94 -12.94
CA CYS A 217 0.88 -17.41 -13.16
C CYS A 217 0.63 -17.89 -14.61
N ARG A 218 1.70 -18.15 -15.37
CA ARG A 218 1.61 -18.71 -16.72
C ARG A 218 1.72 -20.23 -16.70
#